data_AF-A0A7S7U8F3-F1
#
_entry.id   AF-A0A7S7U8F3-F1
#
_cell.length_a   1.000
_cell.length_b   1.000
_cell.length_c   1.000
_cell.angle_alpha   90.00
_cell.angle_beta   90.00
_cell.angle_gamma   90.00
#
_symmetry.space_group_name_H-M   'P 1'
#
loop_
_entity.id
_entity.type
_entity.pdbx_description
1 polymer ?
#
loop_
_entity_poly.entity_id
_entity_poly.type
_entity_poly.pdbx_seq_one_letter_code
_entity_poly.pdbx_strand_id
1 'polypeptide(L)' 'MAPFALDLILWLADIRGHIPRFDDFRPVPVAPATGAGKLMRVLAVGATVLAGLSLAVWVAIDFL' A
#
# COMPACT_ATOMS: atom_id res chain seq x y z
N MET A 1 -15.78 -18.28 -0.47
CA MET A 1 -14.54 -18.09 -1.25
C MET A 1 -14.24 -16.60 -1.24
N ALA A 2 -13.17 -16.14 -0.58
CA ALA A 2 -12.74 -14.76 -0.75
C ALA A 2 -12.23 -14.60 -2.19
N PRO A 3 -12.55 -13.50 -2.90
CA PRO A 3 -12.00 -13.28 -4.22
C PRO A 3 -10.48 -13.28 -4.13
N PHE A 4 -9.79 -13.97 -5.04
CA PHE A 4 -8.32 -14.14 -5.04
C PHE A 4 -7.56 -12.82 -4.80
N ALA A 5 -8.08 -11.71 -5.33
CA ALA A 5 -7.51 -10.39 -5.11
C ALA A 5 -7.58 -9.93 -3.64
N LEU A 6 -8.71 -10.14 -2.95
CA LEU A 6 -8.85 -9.77 -1.54
C LEU A 6 -7.93 -10.61 -0.65
N ASP A 7 -7.83 -11.91 -0.92
CA ASP A 7 -6.95 -12.80 -0.16
C ASP A 7 -5.48 -12.43 -0.36
N LEU A 8 -5.08 -12.09 -1.61
CA LEU A 8 -3.76 -11.57 -1.94
C LEU A 8 -3.44 -10.27 -1.20
N ILE A 9 -4.38 -9.30 -1.16
CA ILE A 9 -4.21 -8.03 -0.45
C ILE A 9 -4.03 -8.25 1.05
N LEU A 10 -4.86 -9.12 1.66
CA LEU A 10 -4.78 -9.43 3.09
C LEU A 10 -3.48 -10.17 3.46
N TRP A 11 -2.95 -10.97 2.54
CA TRP A 11 -1.64 -11.62 2.69
C TRP A 11 -0.48 -10.64 2.55
N LEU A 12 -0.50 -9.76 1.54
CA LEU A 12 0.51 -8.70 1.34
C LEU A 12 0.55 -7.68 2.48
N ALA A 13 -0.61 -7.36 3.05
CA ALA A 13 -0.72 -6.48 4.21
C ALA A 13 -0.32 -7.17 5.52
N ASP A 14 0.07 -8.45 5.45
CA ASP A 14 0.49 -9.28 6.59
C ASP A 14 -0.60 -9.48 7.66
N ILE A 15 -1.86 -9.13 7.33
CA ILE A 15 -3.02 -9.18 8.21
C ILE A 15 -3.40 -10.64 8.56
N ARG A 16 -3.09 -11.58 7.66
CA ARG A 16 -3.51 -12.99 7.78
C ARG A 16 -2.42 -13.98 8.22
N GLY A 17 -1.15 -13.55 8.33
CA GLY A 17 -0.05 -14.52 8.22
C GLY A 17 1.16 -14.36 9.11
N HIS A 18 1.35 -13.25 9.82
CA HIS A 18 2.47 -13.17 10.76
C HIS A 18 2.03 -13.63 12.15
N ILE A 19 2.16 -14.93 12.39
CA ILE A 19 2.27 -15.45 13.77
C ILE A 19 3.77 -15.41 14.07
N PRO A 20 4.26 -14.44 14.87
CA PRO A 20 5.68 -14.35 15.18
C PRO A 20 6.12 -15.65 15.87
N ARG A 21 7.22 -16.23 15.44
CA ARG A 21 7.85 -17.36 16.15
C ARG A 21 8.42 -16.85 17.46
N PHE A 22 8.63 -17.75 18.43
CA PHE A 22 9.11 -17.38 19.76
C PHE A 22 10.42 -16.57 19.74
N ASP A 23 11.30 -16.80 18.75
CA ASP A 23 12.54 -16.04 18.56
C ASP A 23 12.36 -14.64 17.95
N ASP A 24 11.22 -14.36 17.30
CA ASP A 24 10.90 -13.05 16.70
C ASP A 24 10.56 -11.99 17.77
N PHE A 25 10.32 -12.42 19.03
CA PHE A 25 10.13 -11.53 20.18
C PHE A 25 11.44 -11.09 20.83
N ARG A 26 12.60 -11.55 20.34
CA ARG A 26 13.87 -10.98 20.78
C ARG A 26 13.80 -9.47 20.54
N PRO A 27 14.22 -8.63 21.50
CA PRO A 27 14.31 -7.19 21.28
C PRO A 27 15.42 -6.92 20.26
N VAL A 28 15.11 -7.17 18.99
CA VAL A 28 15.86 -6.71 17.84
C VAL A 28 15.51 -5.23 17.74
N PRO A 29 16.50 -4.33 17.70
CA PRO A 29 16.23 -2.94 17.35
C PRO A 29 15.56 -2.94 15.97
N VAL A 30 14.23 -2.75 15.94
CA VAL A 30 13.52 -2.46 14.70
C VAL A 30 13.98 -1.07 14.30
N ALA A 31 15.08 -1.04 13.54
CA ALA A 31 15.47 0.18 12.86
C ALA A 31 14.31 0.52 11.93
N PRO A 32 13.73 1.73 12.01
CA PRO A 32 12.72 2.14 11.05
C PRO A 32 13.28 1.90 9.66
N ALA A 33 12.54 1.18 8.81
CA ALA A 33 13.00 0.84 7.48
C ALA A 33 13.42 2.12 6.75
N THR A 34 14.74 2.29 6.59
CA THR A 34 15.32 3.50 6.01
C THR A 34 14.79 3.64 4.59
N GLY A 35 13.94 4.65 4.36
CA GLY A 35 13.32 4.91 3.06
C GLY A 35 11.83 4.61 2.96
N ALA A 36 11.20 3.95 3.95
CA ALA A 36 9.76 3.70 3.93
C ALA A 36 8.95 5.01 3.80
N GLY A 37 9.32 6.06 4.55
CA GLY A 37 8.67 7.37 4.43
C GLY A 37 8.86 8.04 3.06
N LYS A 38 10.03 7.87 2.43
CA LYS A 38 10.29 8.41 1.08
C LYS A 38 9.48 7.65 0.03
N LEU A 39 9.44 6.32 0.12
CA LEU A 39 8.65 5.46 -0.76
C LEU A 39 7.16 5.79 -0.66
N MET A 40 6.62 5.88 0.57
CA MET A 40 5.23 6.25 0.80
C MET A 40 4.90 7.63 0.23
N ARG A 41 5.81 8.61 0.34
CA ARG A 41 5.63 9.93 -0.26
C ARG A 41 5.59 9.86 -1.79
N VAL A 42 6.48 9.10 -2.42
CA VAL A 42 6.49 8.91 -3.89
C VAL A 42 5.21 8.24 -4.36
N LEU A 43 4.77 7.17 -3.68
CA LEU A 43 3.52 6.48 -3.98
C LEU A 43 2.30 7.39 -3.83
N ALA A 44 2.25 8.18 -2.75
CA ALA A 44 1.17 9.13 -2.52
C ALA A 44 1.11 10.19 -3.63
N VAL A 45 2.24 10.80 -3.99
CA VAL A 45 2.31 11.78 -5.08
C VAL A 45 1.88 11.16 -6.41
N GLY A 46 2.39 9.96 -6.74
CA GLY A 46 2.01 9.26 -7.97
C GLY A 46 0.51 8.97 -8.04
N ALA A 47 -0.07 8.48 -6.93
CA ALA A 47 -1.52 8.23 -6.85
C ALA A 47 -2.34 9.52 -6.99
N THR A 48 -1.90 10.63 -6.39
CA THR A 48 -2.59 11.93 -6.52
C THR A 48 -2.55 12.45 -7.96
N VAL A 49 -1.41 12.36 -8.63
CA VAL A 49 -1.28 12.77 -10.04
C VAL A 49 -2.20 11.93 -10.91
N LEU A 50 -2.21 10.61 -10.74
CA LEU A 50 -3.06 9.72 -11.51
C LEU A 50 -4.55 10.04 -11.30
N ALA A 51 -4.97 10.23 -10.05
CA ALA A 51 -6.33 10.60 -9.71
C ALA A 51 -6.74 11.95 -10.32
N GLY A 52 -5.85 12.95 -10.27
CA GLY A 52 -6.09 14.26 -10.86
C GLY A 52 -6.23 14.20 -12.39
N LEU A 53 -5.38 13.42 -13.06
CA LEU A 53 -5.49 13.20 -14.51
C LEU A 53 -6.77 12.44 -14.89
N SER A 54 -7.12 11.39 -14.14
CA SER A 54 -8.38 10.67 -14.36
C SER A 54 -9.59 11.58 -14.18
N LEU A 55 -9.58 12.44 -13.16
CA LEU A 55 -10.63 13.41 -12.92
C LEU A 55 -10.72 14.44 -14.05
N ALA A 56 -9.58 14.94 -14.52
CA ALA A 56 -9.53 15.89 -15.64
C ALA A 56 -10.08 15.28 -16.93
N VAL A 57 -9.74 14.01 -17.22
CA VAL A 57 -10.31 13.27 -18.36
C VAL A 57 -11.81 13.09 -18.21
N TRP A 58 -12.28 12.72 -17.02
CA TRP A 58 -13.71 12.56 -16.75
C TRP A 58 -14.48 13.87 -17.00
N VAL A 59 -13.99 14.99 -16.45
CA VAL A 59 -14.55 16.32 -16.71
C VAL A 59 -14.48 16.65 -18.20
N ALA A 60 -13.37 16.38 -18.89
CA ALA A 60 -13.25 16.66 -20.31
C ALA A 60 -14.23 15.86 -21.18
N ILE A 61 -14.62 14.65 -20.76
CA ILE A 61 -15.60 13.83 -21.47
C ILE A 61 -17.04 14.27 -21.16
N ASP A 62 -17.32 14.69 -19.92
CA ASP A 62 -18.68 15.08 -19.52
C ASP A 62 -19.07 16.49 -19.98
N PHE A 63 -18.09 17.37 -20.20
CA PHE A 63 -18.32 18.77 -20.58
C PHE A 63 -18.05 19.08 -22.06
N LEU A 64 -17.60 18.11 -22.87
CA LEU A 64 -17.36 18.25 -24.32
C LEU A 64 -18.45 17.52 -25.11
#